data_AF-T2J4E4-F1
#
_entry.id   AF-T2J4E4-F1
#
_cell.length_a   1.000
_cell.length_b   1.000
_cell.length_c   1.000
_cell.angle_alpha   90.00
_cell.angle_beta   90.00
_cell.angle_gamma   90.00
#
_symmetry.space_group_name_H-M   'P 1'
#
loop_
_entity.id
_entity.type
_entity.pdbx_description
1 polymer ?
#
loop_
_entity_poly.entity_id
_entity_poly.type
_entity_poly.pdbx_seq_one_letter_code
_entity_poly.pdbx_strand_id
1 'polypeptide(L)'
;MNYNPQDTSPQLSEEQAEELMRSLLHKEGTWVDWGKTCQQLQKAGYNSQTIFEKTGFQASQQNLIIVAAQVYDSLLDGQVSEDLLSYYRGPKSDVLYELRILKQNQRVTVAKLAKDKSLDHLETKDIAKTFQTFSLMPQLPPGFTLDPGDAMAYQCWKQAKQKKDLQARTRLIAKGLKYASSNTARGAIEKLLSDFTVTPEASEPLMPLYRVENQEEISRIVPLAGNLPLNKNQVLGVEKIDTVSPFNYVNYHNTGSVVPLPSWQSVLKAVDPVAILCQSDGLPQSLTGKPEDVLVLIDRAVTAWDDQSYFLVEEGEELTFKWFAESPSCPLLGQVIIVLRPKKIFDENNLLEPWQMDD
;
A
#
# COMPACT_ATOMS: atom_id res chain seq x y z
N MET A 1 -31.08 -20.28 9.16
CA MET A 1 -30.41 -21.24 8.27
C MET A 1 -29.39 -20.46 7.45
N ASN A 2 -28.13 -20.43 7.90
CA ASN A 2 -27.07 -19.73 7.18
C ASN A 2 -26.27 -20.77 6.40
N TYR A 3 -26.45 -20.76 5.08
CA TYR A 3 -25.68 -21.56 4.15
C TYR A 3 -24.32 -20.89 3.96
N ASN A 4 -23.30 -21.42 4.63
CA ASN A 4 -21.92 -21.02 4.37
C ASN A 4 -21.40 -21.93 3.26
N PRO A 5 -21.05 -21.43 2.07
CA PRO A 5 -20.46 -22.27 1.04
C PRO A 5 -19.08 -22.72 1.53
N GLN A 6 -18.94 -24.02 1.80
CA GLN A 6 -17.64 -24.64 2.02
C GLN A 6 -16.83 -24.48 0.74
N ASP A 7 -15.75 -23.70 0.82
CA ASP A 7 -14.65 -23.75 -0.14
C ASP A 7 -14.06 -25.16 -0.12
N THR A 8 -14.55 -26.03 -1.00
CA THR A 8 -13.98 -27.35 -1.25
C THR A 8 -12.70 -27.18 -2.06
N SER A 9 -11.62 -26.78 -1.40
CA SER A 9 -10.27 -26.99 -1.92
C SER A 9 -9.96 -28.49 -1.78
N PRO A 10 -9.53 -29.19 -2.84
CA PRO A 10 -9.19 -30.61 -2.75
C PRO A 10 -8.04 -30.77 -1.75
N GLN A 11 -8.31 -31.43 -0.63
CA GLN A 11 -7.29 -31.75 0.37
C GLN A 11 -6.34 -32.78 -0.23
N LEU A 12 -5.10 -32.37 -0.48
CA LEU A 12 -4.01 -33.25 -0.87
C LEU A 12 -3.77 -34.26 0.27
N SER A 13 -3.66 -35.56 -0.03
CA SER A 13 -3.31 -36.52 1.03
C SER A 13 -1.87 -36.33 1.51
N GLU A 14 -1.56 -36.75 2.72
CA GLU A 14 -0.21 -36.62 3.28
C GLU A 14 0.83 -37.37 2.43
N GLU A 15 0.49 -38.58 1.97
CA GLU A 15 1.34 -39.38 1.06
C GLU A 15 1.62 -38.65 -0.27
N GLN A 16 0.60 -38.00 -0.84
CA GLN A 16 0.76 -37.21 -2.07
C GLN A 16 1.64 -35.98 -1.83
N ALA A 17 1.47 -35.30 -0.69
CA ALA A 17 2.29 -34.16 -0.32
C ALA A 17 3.76 -34.55 -0.17
N GLU A 18 4.05 -35.69 0.45
CA GLU A 18 5.42 -36.21 0.58
C GLU A 18 6.04 -36.56 -0.77
N GLU A 19 5.27 -37.16 -1.69
CA GLU A 19 5.74 -37.45 -3.03
C GLU A 19 6.08 -36.17 -3.82
N LEU A 20 5.23 -35.14 -3.73
CA LEU A 20 5.50 -33.83 -4.34
C LEU A 20 6.76 -33.17 -3.75
N MET A 21 6.94 -33.23 -2.43
CA MET A 21 8.13 -32.71 -1.76
C MET A 21 9.39 -33.48 -2.17
N ARG A 22 9.32 -34.81 -2.31
CA ARG A 22 10.41 -35.64 -2.81
C ARG A 22 10.79 -35.26 -4.25
N SER A 23 9.79 -35.06 -5.11
CA SER A 23 10.00 -34.67 -6.50
C SER A 23 10.71 -33.31 -6.61
N LEU A 24 10.32 -32.34 -5.77
CA LEU A 24 11.00 -31.05 -5.64
C LEU A 24 12.44 -31.20 -5.12
N LEU A 25 12.66 -32.00 -4.06
CA LEU A 25 13.99 -32.23 -3.50
C LEU A 25 14.97 -32.79 -4.54
N HIS A 26 14.51 -33.70 -5.39
CA HIS A 26 15.31 -34.28 -6.48
C HIS A 26 15.28 -33.45 -7.77
N LYS A 27 14.56 -32.32 -7.79
CA LYS A 27 14.41 -31.44 -8.96
C LYS A 27 13.96 -32.18 -10.22
N GLU A 28 13.00 -33.09 -10.06
CA GLU A 28 12.44 -33.85 -11.19
C GLU A 28 11.58 -32.94 -12.09
N GLY A 29 11.68 -33.11 -13.40
CA GLY A 29 10.96 -32.27 -14.37
C GLY A 29 11.61 -30.91 -14.64
N THR A 30 10.80 -29.94 -15.03
CA THR A 30 11.23 -28.57 -15.38
C THR A 30 10.92 -27.58 -14.26
N TRP A 31 11.49 -26.37 -14.35
CA TRP A 31 11.14 -25.30 -13.41
C TRP A 31 9.64 -24.94 -13.42
N VAL A 32 8.95 -25.17 -14.54
CA VAL A 32 7.49 -24.98 -14.66
C VAL A 32 6.78 -25.99 -13.76
N ASP A 33 7.20 -27.25 -13.82
CA ASP A 33 6.66 -28.33 -12.98
C ASP A 33 6.93 -28.04 -11.51
N TRP A 34 8.15 -27.62 -11.16
CA TRP A 34 8.49 -27.21 -9.80
C TRP A 34 7.60 -26.07 -9.30
N GLY A 35 7.33 -25.07 -10.15
CA GLY A 35 6.43 -23.96 -9.82
C GLY A 35 4.99 -24.41 -9.57
N LYS A 36 4.46 -25.30 -10.41
CA LYS A 36 3.11 -25.87 -10.25
C LYS A 36 3.02 -26.72 -8.97
N THR A 37 4.03 -27.54 -8.69
CA THR A 37 4.10 -28.35 -7.48
C THR A 37 4.19 -27.50 -6.21
N CYS A 38 5.03 -26.45 -6.20
CA CYS A 38 5.08 -25.50 -5.09
C CYS A 38 3.73 -24.80 -4.87
N GLN A 39 3.03 -24.41 -5.95
CA GLN A 39 1.70 -23.81 -5.84
C GLN A 39 0.67 -24.78 -5.29
N GLN A 40 0.71 -26.05 -5.71
CA GLN A 40 -0.19 -27.10 -5.23
C GLN A 40 0.00 -27.35 -3.74
N LEU A 41 1.25 -27.43 -3.27
CA LEU A 41 1.57 -27.57 -1.85
C LEU A 41 1.12 -26.37 -1.02
N GLN A 42 1.32 -25.14 -1.52
CA GLN A 42 0.84 -23.93 -0.82
C GLN A 42 -0.69 -23.89 -0.72
N LYS A 43 -1.42 -24.28 -1.78
CA LYS A 43 -2.89 -24.40 -1.75
C LYS A 43 -3.38 -25.47 -0.78
N ALA A 44 -2.58 -26.52 -0.55
CA ALA A 44 -2.86 -27.57 0.42
C ALA A 44 -2.51 -27.18 1.88
N GLY A 45 -2.01 -25.96 2.13
CA GLY A 45 -1.74 -25.44 3.47
C GLY A 45 -0.28 -25.53 3.92
N TYR A 46 0.64 -26.01 3.08
CA TYR A 46 2.07 -26.04 3.40
C TYR A 46 2.68 -24.64 3.20
N ASN A 47 3.20 -24.04 4.27
CA ASN A 47 3.84 -22.73 4.17
C ASN A 47 5.22 -22.82 3.48
N SER A 48 5.74 -21.68 3.01
CA SER A 48 7.02 -21.63 2.28
C SER A 48 8.22 -22.13 3.09
N GLN A 49 8.19 -21.98 4.42
CA GLN A 49 9.26 -22.45 5.30
C GLN A 49 9.30 -23.98 5.35
N THR A 50 8.14 -24.63 5.49
CA THR A 50 8.03 -26.10 5.46
C THR A 50 8.47 -26.68 4.12
N ILE A 51 8.11 -26.04 3.00
CA ILE A 51 8.57 -26.45 1.67
C ILE A 51 10.10 -26.30 1.58
N PHE A 52 10.67 -25.20 2.07
CA PHE A 52 12.11 -24.99 2.07
C PHE A 52 12.85 -26.06 2.88
N GLU A 53 12.39 -26.37 4.08
CA GLU A 53 13.01 -27.37 4.95
C GLU A 53 13.05 -28.77 4.31
N LYS A 54 12.01 -29.14 3.57
CA LYS A 54 11.92 -30.45 2.91
C LYS A 54 12.58 -30.53 1.54
N THR A 55 12.73 -29.41 0.82
CA THR A 55 13.11 -29.42 -0.61
C THR A 55 14.33 -28.58 -0.97
N GLY A 56 14.73 -27.64 -0.10
CA GLY A 56 15.78 -26.66 -0.37
C GLY A 56 15.35 -25.46 -1.23
N PHE A 57 14.11 -25.41 -1.72
CA PHE A 57 13.61 -24.23 -2.45
C PHE A 57 13.34 -23.08 -1.51
N GLN A 58 14.13 -22.00 -1.59
CA GLN A 58 13.93 -20.80 -0.79
C GLN A 58 12.58 -20.14 -1.09
N ALA A 59 11.99 -19.44 -0.12
CA ALA A 59 10.70 -18.75 -0.31
C ALA A 59 10.71 -17.77 -1.51
N SER A 60 11.81 -17.05 -1.71
CA SER A 60 12.00 -16.17 -2.86
C SER A 60 11.99 -16.93 -4.20
N GLN A 61 12.67 -18.08 -4.24
CA GLN A 61 12.72 -18.95 -5.40
C GLN A 61 11.35 -19.58 -5.68
N GLN A 62 10.64 -20.06 -4.66
CA GLN A 62 9.27 -20.59 -4.77
C GLN A 62 8.34 -19.55 -5.42
N ASN A 63 8.32 -18.33 -4.89
CA ASN A 63 7.51 -17.25 -5.46
C ASN A 63 7.87 -16.97 -6.92
N LEU A 64 9.17 -16.92 -7.26
CA LEU A 64 9.62 -16.69 -8.62
C LEU A 64 9.10 -17.76 -9.58
N ILE A 65 9.32 -19.05 -9.27
CA ILE A 65 8.93 -20.15 -10.17
C ILE A 65 7.41 -20.34 -10.23
N ILE A 66 6.67 -20.10 -9.14
CA ILE A 66 5.20 -20.16 -9.13
C ILE A 66 4.64 -19.11 -10.09
N VAL A 67 5.05 -17.85 -9.92
CA VAL A 67 4.54 -16.74 -10.73
C VAL A 67 5.00 -16.89 -12.19
N ALA A 68 6.24 -17.29 -12.43
CA ALA A 68 6.73 -17.55 -13.78
C ALA A 68 5.96 -18.72 -14.45
N ALA A 69 5.56 -19.75 -13.70
CA ALA A 69 4.80 -20.87 -14.24
C ALA A 69 3.38 -20.43 -14.64
N GLN A 70 2.75 -19.54 -13.87
CA GLN A 70 1.47 -18.92 -14.24
C GLN A 70 1.60 -18.04 -15.50
N VAL A 71 2.73 -17.34 -15.66
CA VAL A 71 3.02 -16.60 -16.90
C VAL A 71 3.19 -17.58 -18.05
N TYR A 72 3.91 -18.69 -17.86
CA TYR A 72 4.08 -19.73 -18.87
C TYR A 72 2.73 -20.34 -19.31
N ASP A 73 1.85 -20.65 -18.36
CA ASP A 73 0.49 -21.13 -18.65
C ASP A 73 -0.30 -20.08 -19.45
N SER A 74 -0.16 -18.79 -19.13
CA SER A 74 -0.81 -17.74 -19.93
C SER A 74 -0.27 -17.63 -21.37
N LEU A 75 0.97 -18.05 -21.63
CA LEU A 75 1.52 -18.18 -22.98
C LEU A 75 0.94 -19.39 -23.71
N LEU A 76 0.78 -20.53 -23.02
CA LEU A 76 0.11 -21.73 -23.55
C LEU A 76 -1.32 -21.38 -23.99
N ASP A 77 -2.08 -20.73 -23.11
CA ASP A 77 -3.44 -20.28 -23.38
C ASP A 77 -3.52 -19.26 -24.52
N GLY A 78 -2.44 -18.48 -24.71
CA GLY A 78 -2.27 -17.55 -25.81
C GLY A 78 -1.92 -18.19 -27.16
N GLN A 79 -1.87 -19.53 -27.24
CA GLN A 79 -1.61 -20.32 -28.45
C GLN A 79 -0.33 -19.90 -29.18
N VAL A 80 0.75 -19.64 -28.43
CA VAL A 80 2.05 -19.31 -29.00
C VAL A 80 2.71 -20.53 -29.66
N SER A 81 3.76 -20.31 -30.46
CA SER A 81 4.48 -21.41 -31.13
C SER A 81 5.19 -22.33 -30.12
N GLU A 82 5.28 -23.62 -30.45
CA GLU A 82 6.02 -24.59 -29.62
C GLU A 82 7.50 -24.21 -29.47
N ASP A 83 8.08 -23.57 -30.48
CA ASP A 83 9.44 -23.02 -30.43
C ASP A 83 9.58 -21.92 -29.35
N LEU A 84 8.57 -21.07 -29.13
CA LEU A 84 8.58 -20.08 -28.04
C LEU A 84 8.43 -20.76 -26.68
N LEU A 85 7.53 -21.75 -26.58
CA LEU A 85 7.30 -22.52 -25.35
C LEU A 85 8.55 -23.30 -24.94
N SER A 86 9.21 -23.98 -25.89
CA SER A 86 10.43 -24.73 -25.65
C SER A 86 11.58 -23.83 -25.22
N TYR A 87 11.69 -22.62 -25.79
CA TYR A 87 12.69 -21.64 -25.39
C TYR A 87 12.57 -21.29 -23.89
N TYR A 88 11.35 -21.09 -23.41
CA TYR A 88 11.10 -20.73 -22.01
C TYR A 88 11.06 -21.92 -21.03
N ARG A 89 10.97 -23.17 -21.51
CA ARG A 89 11.21 -24.35 -20.66
C ARG A 89 12.65 -24.44 -20.15
N GLY A 90 13.61 -23.75 -20.80
CA GLY A 90 14.98 -23.60 -20.32
C GLY A 90 15.09 -22.74 -19.05
N PRO A 91 16.32 -22.42 -18.57
CA PRO A 91 16.54 -21.61 -17.36
C PRO A 91 16.22 -20.12 -17.61
N LYS A 92 14.92 -19.81 -17.74
CA LYS A 92 14.36 -18.49 -18.09
C LYS A 92 13.12 -18.12 -17.26
N SER A 93 12.98 -18.75 -16.09
CA SER A 93 11.92 -18.44 -15.14
C SER A 93 12.00 -17.00 -14.65
N ASP A 94 13.22 -16.47 -14.47
CA ASP A 94 13.51 -15.08 -14.12
C ASP A 94 13.01 -14.09 -15.18
N VAL A 95 13.20 -14.41 -16.46
CA VAL A 95 12.69 -13.60 -17.59
C VAL A 95 11.16 -13.60 -17.60
N LEU A 96 10.51 -14.77 -17.49
CA LEU A 96 9.04 -14.84 -17.47
C LEU A 96 8.43 -14.19 -16.22
N TYR A 97 9.09 -14.29 -15.07
CA TYR A 97 8.66 -13.66 -13.83
C TYR A 97 8.45 -12.14 -13.99
N GLU A 98 9.26 -11.47 -14.80
CA GLU A 98 9.15 -10.03 -15.01
C GLU A 98 7.96 -9.63 -15.87
N LEU A 99 7.35 -10.58 -16.59
CA LEU A 99 6.13 -10.36 -17.37
C LEU A 99 4.86 -10.42 -16.52
N ARG A 100 4.94 -10.72 -15.21
CA ARG A 100 3.78 -10.90 -14.32
C ARG A 100 2.83 -9.70 -14.28
N ILE A 101 3.37 -8.50 -14.47
CA ILE A 101 2.62 -7.23 -14.44
C ILE A 101 1.75 -7.00 -15.69
N LEU A 102 1.97 -7.79 -16.75
CA LEU A 102 1.32 -7.64 -18.05
C LEU A 102 0.06 -8.49 -18.14
N LYS A 103 -0.87 -8.06 -18.99
CA LYS A 103 -2.04 -8.87 -19.41
C LYS A 103 -1.61 -9.99 -20.36
N GLN A 104 -2.41 -11.03 -20.53
CA GLN A 104 -2.08 -12.19 -21.37
C GLN A 104 -1.56 -11.83 -22.77
N ASN A 105 -2.31 -11.04 -23.55
CA ASN A 105 -1.88 -10.63 -24.89
C ASN A 105 -0.55 -9.87 -24.90
N GLN A 106 -0.29 -9.09 -23.85
CA GLN A 106 0.96 -8.34 -23.68
C GLN A 106 2.12 -9.26 -23.29
N ARG A 107 1.87 -10.28 -22.48
CA ARG A 107 2.88 -11.31 -22.15
C ARG A 107 3.36 -12.01 -23.40
N VAL A 108 2.44 -12.36 -24.31
CA VAL A 108 2.78 -13.00 -25.59
C VAL A 108 3.68 -12.12 -26.45
N THR A 109 3.33 -10.84 -26.64
CA THR A 109 4.13 -9.95 -27.50
C THR A 109 5.49 -9.62 -26.88
N VAL A 110 5.56 -9.38 -25.57
CA VAL A 110 6.83 -9.11 -24.89
C VAL A 110 7.71 -10.35 -24.81
N ALA A 111 7.15 -11.55 -24.59
CA ALA A 111 7.90 -12.80 -24.60
C ALA A 111 8.53 -13.09 -25.98
N LYS A 112 7.80 -12.84 -27.07
CA LYS A 112 8.37 -12.96 -28.43
C LYS A 112 9.57 -12.02 -28.61
N LEU A 113 9.41 -10.75 -28.26
CA LEU A 113 10.49 -9.76 -28.38
C LEU A 113 11.69 -10.10 -27.49
N ALA A 114 11.44 -10.58 -26.27
CA ALA A 114 12.49 -10.98 -25.34
C ALA A 114 13.29 -12.17 -25.86
N LYS A 115 12.64 -13.16 -26.48
CA LYS A 115 13.31 -14.25 -27.19
C LYS A 115 14.11 -13.73 -28.38
N ASP A 116 13.49 -12.96 -29.27
CA ASP A 116 14.09 -12.48 -30.52
C ASP A 116 15.36 -11.66 -30.28
N LYS A 117 15.38 -10.88 -29.19
CA LYS A 117 16.53 -10.06 -28.80
C LYS A 117 17.40 -10.69 -27.71
N SER A 118 17.11 -11.93 -27.31
CA SER A 118 17.83 -12.68 -26.26
C SER A 118 18.02 -11.88 -24.97
N LEU A 119 16.95 -11.24 -24.50
CA LEU A 119 16.97 -10.36 -23.33
C LEU A 119 17.19 -11.15 -22.03
N ASP A 120 17.92 -10.55 -21.09
CA ASP A 120 17.99 -11.02 -19.72
C ASP A 120 16.80 -10.53 -18.88
N HIS A 121 16.74 -10.88 -17.59
CA HIS A 121 15.63 -10.48 -16.72
C HIS A 121 15.59 -8.97 -16.47
N LEU A 122 16.74 -8.27 -16.44
CA LEU A 122 16.78 -6.82 -16.22
C LEU A 122 16.23 -6.08 -17.45
N GLU A 123 16.68 -6.46 -18.64
CA GLU A 123 16.17 -5.93 -19.91
C GLU A 123 14.68 -6.25 -20.08
N THR A 124 14.26 -7.46 -19.68
CA THR A 124 12.85 -7.87 -19.75
C THR A 124 11.96 -7.11 -18.78
N LYS A 125 12.44 -6.84 -17.57
CA LYS A 125 11.76 -5.99 -16.58
C LYS A 125 11.56 -4.57 -17.08
N ASP A 126 12.59 -3.99 -17.67
CA ASP A 126 12.52 -2.65 -18.25
C ASP A 126 11.46 -2.59 -19.36
N ILE A 127 11.50 -3.53 -20.30
CA ILE A 127 10.55 -3.51 -21.42
C ILE A 127 9.12 -3.83 -21.00
N ALA A 128 8.92 -4.72 -20.02
CA ALA A 128 7.59 -5.01 -19.48
C ALA A 128 6.96 -3.76 -18.86
N LYS A 129 7.70 -3.02 -18.01
CA LYS A 129 7.22 -1.77 -17.41
C LYS A 129 6.93 -0.70 -18.45
N THR A 130 7.83 -0.54 -19.41
CA THR A 130 7.68 0.45 -20.48
C THR A 130 6.47 0.15 -21.35
N PHE A 131 6.30 -1.10 -21.77
CA PHE A 131 5.16 -1.50 -22.59
C PHE A 131 3.83 -1.42 -21.82
N GLN A 132 3.81 -1.82 -20.55
CA GLN A 132 2.62 -1.67 -19.70
C GLN A 132 2.14 -0.22 -19.69
N THR A 133 3.05 0.72 -19.41
CA THR A 133 2.73 2.16 -19.36
C THR A 133 2.32 2.69 -20.73
N PHE A 134 3.05 2.31 -21.79
CA PHE A 134 2.77 2.75 -23.15
C PHE A 134 1.41 2.26 -23.67
N SER A 135 1.02 1.03 -23.31
CA SER A 135 -0.25 0.43 -23.71
C SER A 135 -1.49 1.06 -23.06
N LEU A 136 -1.29 1.85 -22.01
CA LEU A 136 -2.36 2.58 -21.33
C LEU A 136 -2.59 3.98 -21.92
N MET A 137 -1.77 4.42 -22.86
CA MET A 137 -1.93 5.73 -23.49
C MET A 137 -3.20 5.74 -24.36
N PRO A 138 -4.15 6.68 -24.15
CA PRO A 138 -5.36 6.77 -24.97
C PRO A 138 -5.05 7.03 -26.45
N GLN A 139 -3.97 7.76 -26.71
CA GLN A 139 -3.46 8.04 -28.04
C GLN A 139 -1.97 7.74 -28.09
N LEU A 140 -1.56 6.95 -29.09
CA LEU A 140 -0.17 6.62 -29.29
C LEU A 140 0.61 7.80 -29.89
N PRO A 141 1.87 8.00 -29.48
CA PRO A 141 2.74 9.02 -30.07
C PRO A 141 2.91 8.81 -31.59
N PRO A 142 2.86 9.89 -32.41
CA PRO A 142 3.03 9.78 -33.85
C PRO A 142 4.32 9.04 -34.24
N GLY A 143 4.20 8.07 -35.14
CA GLY A 143 5.32 7.28 -35.63
C GLY A 143 5.65 6.03 -34.81
N PHE A 144 4.99 5.80 -33.66
CA PHE A 144 5.19 4.62 -32.82
C PHE A 144 3.92 3.77 -32.78
N THR A 145 4.08 2.46 -32.96
CA THR A 145 2.98 1.49 -32.97
C THR A 145 2.78 0.85 -31.60
N LEU A 146 1.65 0.16 -31.38
CA LEU A 146 1.39 -0.62 -30.15
C LEU A 146 2.20 -1.93 -30.16
N ASP A 147 3.52 -1.81 -30.15
CA ASP A 147 4.49 -2.90 -30.10
C ASP A 147 5.48 -2.64 -28.96
N PRO A 148 5.90 -3.66 -28.19
CA PRO A 148 6.83 -3.46 -27.09
C PRO A 148 8.19 -2.90 -27.51
N GLY A 149 8.66 -3.20 -28.73
CA GLY A 149 9.88 -2.64 -29.29
C GLY A 149 9.74 -1.15 -29.59
N ASP A 150 8.59 -0.76 -30.17
CA ASP A 150 8.25 0.65 -30.42
C ASP A 150 8.01 1.43 -29.11
N ALA A 151 7.45 0.81 -28.08
CA ALA A 151 7.31 1.42 -26.76
C ALA A 151 8.67 1.76 -26.13
N MET A 152 9.62 0.83 -26.21
CA MET A 152 11.01 1.04 -25.75
C MET A 152 11.73 2.08 -26.62
N ALA A 153 11.51 2.05 -27.93
CA ALA A 153 12.01 3.04 -28.87
C ALA A 153 11.50 4.45 -28.54
N TYR A 154 10.21 4.60 -28.26
CA TYR A 154 9.61 5.87 -27.85
C TYR A 154 10.19 6.38 -26.53
N GLN A 155 10.35 5.51 -25.53
CA GLN A 155 10.97 5.89 -24.26
C GLN A 155 12.41 6.42 -24.49
N CYS A 156 13.20 5.72 -25.30
CA CYS A 156 14.56 6.15 -25.64
C CYS A 156 14.56 7.47 -26.41
N TRP A 157 13.65 7.63 -27.38
CA TRP A 157 13.47 8.85 -28.15
C TRP A 157 13.13 10.05 -27.25
N LYS A 158 12.15 9.90 -26.35
CA LYS A 158 11.74 10.94 -25.40
C LYS A 158 12.89 11.33 -24.46
N GLN A 159 13.63 10.37 -23.92
CA GLN A 159 14.77 10.65 -23.06
C GLN A 159 15.92 11.32 -23.84
N ALA A 160 16.19 10.88 -25.07
CA ALA A 160 17.25 11.43 -25.90
C ALA A 160 17.00 12.92 -26.21
N LYS A 161 15.75 13.33 -26.45
CA LYS A 161 15.35 14.74 -26.62
C LYS A 161 15.67 15.61 -25.39
N GLN A 162 15.72 15.03 -24.20
CA GLN A 162 15.95 15.76 -22.95
C GLN A 162 17.42 15.83 -22.54
N LYS A 163 18.31 15.04 -23.17
CA LYS A 163 19.73 14.99 -22.83
C LYS A 163 20.51 16.05 -23.60
N LYS A 164 21.14 16.96 -22.84
CA LYS A 164 22.13 17.92 -23.37
C LYS A 164 23.47 17.27 -23.68
N ASP A 165 23.85 16.25 -22.90
CA ASP A 165 25.09 15.50 -23.13
C ASP A 165 24.97 14.60 -24.37
N LEU A 166 25.89 14.80 -25.30
CA LEU A 166 25.91 14.10 -26.60
C LEU A 166 26.18 12.60 -26.44
N GLN A 167 27.00 12.20 -25.47
CA GLN A 167 27.33 10.79 -25.26
C GLN A 167 26.13 10.02 -24.72
N ALA A 168 25.46 10.55 -23.69
CA ALA A 168 24.23 9.99 -23.13
C ALA A 168 23.11 9.94 -24.18
N ARG A 169 22.97 11.00 -25.00
CA ARG A 169 22.02 11.03 -26.10
C ARG A 169 22.30 9.94 -27.14
N THR A 170 23.55 9.78 -27.58
CA THR A 170 23.94 8.74 -28.54
C THR A 170 23.67 7.33 -28.01
N ARG A 171 23.91 7.06 -26.72
CA ARG A 171 23.57 5.77 -26.09
C ARG A 171 22.06 5.49 -26.14
N LEU A 172 21.23 6.50 -25.89
CA LEU A 172 19.77 6.36 -25.96
C LEU A 172 19.29 6.13 -27.40
N ILE A 173 19.88 6.82 -28.38
CA ILE A 173 19.58 6.59 -29.80
C ILE A 173 19.91 5.14 -30.19
N ALA A 174 21.10 4.66 -29.84
CA ALA A 174 21.51 3.28 -30.11
C ALA A 174 20.57 2.26 -29.43
N LYS A 175 20.18 2.49 -28.16
CA LYS A 175 19.20 1.66 -27.45
C LYS A 175 17.84 1.69 -28.18
N GLY A 176 17.36 2.86 -28.58
CA GLY A 176 16.12 3.00 -29.34
C GLY A 176 16.14 2.19 -30.64
N LEU A 177 17.21 2.30 -31.43
CA LEU A 177 17.38 1.55 -32.69
C LEU A 177 17.52 0.04 -32.49
N LYS A 178 18.11 -0.40 -31.36
CA LYS A 178 18.14 -1.83 -30.96
C LYS A 178 16.71 -2.37 -30.84
N TYR A 179 15.76 -1.60 -30.32
CA TYR A 179 14.41 -2.08 -30.00
C TYR A 179 13.34 -1.77 -31.03
N ALA A 180 13.46 -0.67 -31.79
CA ALA A 180 12.44 -0.23 -32.74
C ALA A 180 12.01 -1.33 -33.72
N SER A 181 10.70 -1.59 -33.77
CA SER A 181 10.07 -2.62 -34.59
C SER A 181 9.51 -2.04 -35.89
N SER A 182 8.92 -0.84 -35.86
CA SER A 182 8.39 -0.18 -37.05
C SER A 182 9.43 0.71 -37.74
N ASN A 183 9.32 0.81 -39.08
CA ASN A 183 10.14 1.75 -39.87
C ASN A 183 9.88 3.20 -39.48
N THR A 184 8.66 3.54 -39.07
CA THR A 184 8.31 4.88 -38.60
C THR A 184 8.99 5.22 -37.28
N ALA A 185 9.05 4.29 -36.32
CA ALA A 185 9.76 4.49 -35.06
C ALA A 185 11.27 4.60 -35.28
N ARG A 186 11.81 3.76 -36.16
CA ARG A 186 13.22 3.81 -36.56
C ARG A 186 13.59 5.18 -37.15
N GLY A 187 12.79 5.66 -38.11
CA GLY A 187 12.98 6.99 -38.71
C GLY A 187 12.84 8.13 -37.70
N ALA A 188 11.94 8.02 -36.71
CA ALA A 188 11.82 9.03 -35.64
C ALA A 188 13.06 9.09 -34.75
N ILE A 189 13.70 7.95 -34.47
CA ILE A 189 14.95 7.89 -33.70
C ILE A 189 16.15 8.37 -34.54
N GLU A 190 16.25 7.97 -35.81
CA GLU A 190 17.34 8.39 -36.71
C GLU A 190 17.40 9.90 -36.88
N LYS A 191 16.24 10.58 -36.95
CA LYS A 191 16.17 12.04 -36.98
C LYS A 191 16.87 12.72 -35.80
N LEU A 192 17.00 12.05 -34.65
CA LEU A 192 17.72 12.60 -33.50
C LEU A 192 19.24 12.68 -33.72
N LEU A 193 19.80 12.07 -34.76
CA LEU A 193 21.22 12.19 -35.11
C LEU A 193 21.54 13.50 -35.83
N SER A 194 20.56 14.09 -36.52
CA SER A 194 20.72 15.35 -37.26
C SER A 194 20.10 16.55 -36.53
N ASP A 195 19.11 16.32 -35.67
CA ASP A 195 18.41 17.38 -34.95
C ASP A 195 19.10 17.74 -33.63
N PHE A 196 20.09 18.63 -33.67
CA PHE A 196 20.74 19.17 -32.48
C PHE A 196 19.99 20.35 -31.83
N THR A 197 18.86 20.77 -32.39
CA THR A 197 18.10 21.95 -31.93
C THR A 197 16.95 21.62 -30.99
N VAL A 198 16.75 20.33 -30.67
CA VAL A 198 15.73 19.89 -29.71
C VAL A 198 15.96 20.57 -28.35
N THR A 199 15.15 21.60 -28.11
CA THR A 199 15.07 22.25 -26.81
C THR A 199 14.35 21.28 -25.88
N PRO A 200 14.89 20.99 -24.68
CA PRO A 200 14.18 20.16 -23.72
C PRO A 200 12.81 20.76 -23.47
N GLU A 201 11.74 20.05 -23.84
CA GLU A 201 10.38 20.42 -23.46
C GLU A 201 10.38 20.55 -21.94
N ALA A 202 10.02 21.73 -21.43
CA ALA A 202 9.84 21.94 -20.01
C ALA A 202 8.77 20.95 -19.54
N SER A 203 9.16 19.98 -18.72
CA SER A 203 8.21 19.08 -18.09
C SER A 203 7.45 19.84 -17.02
N GLU A 204 6.14 19.69 -16.97
CA GLU A 204 5.36 20.16 -15.83
C GLU A 204 5.97 19.61 -14.54
N PRO A 205 6.11 20.45 -13.48
CA PRO A 205 6.55 19.96 -12.19
C PRO A 205 5.58 18.88 -11.70
N LEU A 206 6.12 17.86 -11.04
CA LEU A 206 5.28 16.83 -10.43
C LEU A 206 4.39 17.50 -9.39
N MET A 207 3.08 17.25 -9.46
CA MET A 207 2.18 17.61 -8.36
C MET A 207 2.67 16.90 -7.08
N PRO A 208 2.72 17.59 -5.93
CA PRO A 208 3.14 17.00 -4.67
C PRO A 208 2.06 16.04 -4.18
N LEU A 209 2.09 14.82 -4.70
CA LEU A 209 1.15 13.76 -4.38
C LEU A 209 1.62 13.06 -3.09
N TYR A 210 0.78 13.09 -2.08
CA TYR A 210 0.96 12.35 -0.84
C TYR A 210 -0.10 11.26 -0.73
N ARG A 211 0.30 10.10 -0.21
CA ARG A 211 -0.61 9.02 0.17
C ARG A 211 -0.34 8.69 1.62
N VAL A 212 -1.38 8.83 2.44
CA VAL A 212 -1.36 8.39 3.83
C VAL A 212 -1.41 6.86 3.82
N GLU A 213 -0.37 6.21 4.33
CA GLU A 213 -0.25 4.74 4.35
C GLU A 213 -0.71 4.15 5.68
N ASN A 214 -0.47 4.88 6.78
CA ASN A 214 -0.80 4.41 8.13
C ASN A 214 -2.14 5.01 8.57
N GLN A 215 -3.08 4.15 9.00
CA GLN A 215 -4.39 4.61 9.47
C GLN A 215 -4.29 5.54 10.69
N GLU A 216 -3.25 5.37 11.53
CA GLU A 216 -2.99 6.23 12.70
C GLU A 216 -2.59 7.67 12.32
N GLU A 217 -2.15 7.90 11.08
CA GLU A 217 -1.85 9.25 10.55
C GLU A 217 -3.13 10.02 10.21
N ILE A 218 -4.28 9.35 10.15
CA ILE A 218 -5.58 9.99 9.95
C ILE A 218 -6.11 10.42 11.32
N SER A 219 -6.68 11.62 11.40
CA SER A 219 -7.33 12.09 12.62
C SER A 219 -8.84 11.84 12.59
N ARG A 220 -9.43 11.52 13.76
CA ARG A 220 -10.88 11.64 13.99
C ARG A 220 -11.16 13.00 14.62
N ILE A 221 -12.06 13.76 14.01
CA ILE A 221 -12.53 15.04 14.57
C ILE A 221 -13.59 14.73 15.64
N VAL A 222 -13.39 15.25 16.84
CA VAL A 222 -14.33 15.09 17.96
C VAL A 222 -14.75 16.46 18.50
N PRO A 223 -15.99 16.63 18.99
CA PRO A 223 -16.41 17.89 19.60
C PRO A 223 -15.80 18.09 20.98
N LEU A 224 -15.56 19.35 21.34
CA LEU A 224 -15.04 19.77 22.64
C LEU A 224 -16.15 20.46 23.44
N ALA A 225 -16.49 19.92 24.61
CA ALA A 225 -17.50 20.50 25.49
C ALA A 225 -17.03 21.79 26.20
N GLY A 226 -15.72 21.91 26.42
CA GLY A 226 -15.09 23.04 27.10
C GLY A 226 -14.11 22.60 28.19
N ASN A 227 -13.87 23.48 29.16
CA ASN A 227 -12.96 23.26 30.27
C ASN A 227 -13.75 23.09 31.57
N LEU A 228 -13.35 22.15 32.42
CA LEU A 228 -13.89 22.06 33.78
C LEU A 228 -13.60 23.35 34.58
N PRO A 229 -14.51 23.78 35.47
CA PRO A 229 -15.79 23.14 35.82
C PRO A 229 -16.86 23.32 34.73
N LEU A 230 -17.61 22.24 34.46
CA LEU A 230 -18.74 22.20 33.53
C LEU A 230 -19.97 21.67 34.25
N ASN A 231 -21.15 22.05 33.79
CA ASN A 231 -22.41 21.42 34.18
C ASN A 231 -22.86 20.37 33.16
N LYS A 232 -23.82 19.54 33.55
CA LYS A 232 -24.37 18.46 32.73
C LYS A 232 -24.91 18.93 31.37
N ASN A 233 -25.57 20.08 31.31
CA ASN A 233 -26.15 20.61 30.08
C ASN A 233 -25.07 21.01 29.06
N GLN A 234 -23.92 21.49 29.52
CA GLN A 234 -22.80 21.84 28.64
C GLN A 234 -22.22 20.62 27.93
N VAL A 235 -22.18 19.45 28.57
CA VAL A 235 -21.65 18.21 27.96
C VAL A 235 -22.72 17.48 27.15
N LEU A 236 -23.96 17.39 27.65
CA LEU A 236 -25.05 16.71 26.93
C LEU A 236 -25.58 17.53 25.75
N GLY A 237 -25.47 18.86 25.80
CA GLY A 237 -25.86 19.76 24.72
C GLY A 237 -24.89 19.76 23.52
N VAL A 238 -23.72 19.13 23.64
CA VAL A 238 -22.78 18.99 22.52
C VAL A 238 -23.37 18.08 21.45
N GLU A 239 -23.57 18.59 20.24
CA GLU A 239 -24.05 17.75 19.15
C GLU A 239 -23.02 16.70 18.76
N LYS A 240 -23.51 15.50 18.51
CA LYS A 240 -22.71 14.42 17.96
C LYS A 240 -22.20 14.80 16.57
N ILE A 241 -20.93 14.54 16.30
CA ILE A 241 -20.31 14.76 14.99
C ILE A 241 -20.11 13.43 14.28
N ASP A 242 -20.70 13.31 13.10
CA ASP A 242 -20.48 12.19 12.19
C ASP A 242 -19.45 12.57 11.11
N THR A 243 -18.52 11.66 10.84
CA THR A 243 -17.46 11.82 9.83
C THR A 243 -17.88 11.23 8.49
N VAL A 244 -17.54 11.91 7.40
CA VAL A 244 -17.86 11.50 6.04
C VAL A 244 -16.61 10.93 5.34
N SER A 245 -16.68 9.68 4.92
CA SER A 245 -15.64 8.99 4.14
C SER A 245 -15.48 9.57 2.72
N PRO A 246 -14.32 9.37 2.06
CA PRO A 246 -13.14 8.64 2.52
C PRO A 246 -12.14 9.49 3.32
N PHE A 247 -12.36 10.80 3.41
CA PHE A 247 -11.40 11.73 4.04
C PHE A 247 -11.76 12.10 5.50
N ASN A 248 -12.79 11.48 6.07
CA ASN A 248 -13.28 11.72 7.43
C ASN A 248 -13.52 13.19 7.76
N TYR A 249 -14.00 13.96 6.77
CA TYR A 249 -14.38 15.35 6.98
C TYR A 249 -15.71 15.44 7.74
N VAL A 250 -15.98 16.60 8.33
CA VAL A 250 -17.20 16.84 9.11
C VAL A 250 -17.93 18.06 8.58
N ASN A 251 -19.26 17.98 8.49
CA ASN A 251 -20.10 19.14 8.23
C ASN A 251 -20.49 19.74 9.58
N TYR A 252 -19.88 20.88 9.93
CA TYR A 252 -20.07 21.52 11.23
C TYR A 252 -20.70 22.89 11.04
N HIS A 253 -21.95 23.05 11.51
CA HIS A 253 -22.76 24.24 11.27
C HIS A 253 -22.99 25.11 12.52
N ASN A 254 -22.53 24.65 13.68
CA ASN A 254 -22.78 25.28 14.98
C ASN A 254 -21.58 26.06 15.52
N THR A 255 -21.85 26.91 16.50
CA THR A 255 -20.82 27.62 17.29
C THR A 255 -20.30 26.69 18.38
N GLY A 256 -19.22 25.98 18.09
CA GLY A 256 -18.51 25.18 19.10
C GLY A 256 -17.11 24.81 18.62
N SER A 257 -16.37 24.15 19.50
CA SER A 257 -14.99 23.77 19.24
C SER A 257 -14.90 22.29 18.92
N VAL A 258 -13.95 21.95 18.05
CA VAL A 258 -13.62 20.57 17.70
C VAL A 258 -12.12 20.38 17.82
N VAL A 259 -11.70 19.15 18.08
CA VAL A 259 -10.29 18.77 18.22
C VAL A 259 -10.00 17.54 17.37
N PRO A 260 -8.94 17.55 16.54
CA PRO A 260 -8.50 16.36 15.84
C PRO A 260 -7.71 15.47 16.81
N LEU A 261 -8.11 14.21 16.93
CA LEU A 261 -7.37 13.20 17.68
C LEU A 261 -6.82 12.14 16.72
N PRO A 262 -5.63 11.55 16.98
CA PRO A 262 -5.15 10.42 16.22
C PRO A 262 -6.18 9.28 16.17
N SER A 263 -6.20 8.52 15.08
CA SER A 263 -7.10 7.37 14.90
C SER A 263 -6.69 6.15 15.72
N TRP A 264 -6.35 6.34 16.99
CA TRP A 264 -6.16 5.22 17.92
C TRP A 264 -7.43 4.37 17.99
N GLN A 265 -7.26 3.07 18.19
CA GLN A 265 -8.36 2.12 18.15
C GLN A 265 -9.48 2.49 19.14
N SER A 266 -9.13 3.01 20.32
CA SER A 266 -10.08 3.45 21.33
C SER A 266 -10.86 4.71 20.92
N VAL A 267 -10.22 5.66 20.23
CA VAL A 267 -10.87 6.83 19.62
C VAL A 267 -11.82 6.41 18.51
N LEU A 268 -11.42 5.47 17.64
CA LEU A 268 -12.25 5.01 16.52
C LEU A 268 -13.47 4.19 16.97
N LYS A 269 -13.36 3.41 18.04
CA LYS A 269 -14.46 2.61 18.59
C LYS A 269 -15.54 3.45 19.27
N ALA A 270 -15.20 4.65 19.74
CA ALA A 270 -16.15 5.52 20.43
C ALA A 270 -17.36 5.85 19.55
N VAL A 271 -18.56 5.65 20.06
CA VAL A 271 -19.81 5.85 19.30
C VAL A 271 -20.23 7.32 19.32
N ASP A 272 -20.13 7.99 20.47
CA ASP A 272 -20.44 9.40 20.66
C ASP A 272 -19.35 10.09 21.52
N PRO A 273 -18.15 10.27 20.96
CA PRO A 273 -17.02 10.84 21.69
C PRO A 273 -17.18 12.33 21.95
N VAL A 274 -16.83 12.78 23.16
CA VAL A 274 -16.75 14.20 23.52
C VAL A 274 -15.48 14.46 24.30
N ALA A 275 -14.72 15.49 23.91
CA ALA A 275 -13.54 15.94 24.61
C ALA A 275 -13.89 16.96 25.71
N ILE A 276 -13.15 16.92 26.82
CA ILE A 276 -13.24 17.85 27.95
C ILE A 276 -11.81 18.21 28.37
N LEU A 277 -11.55 19.49 28.60
CA LEU A 277 -10.26 19.97 29.13
C LEU A 277 -10.30 20.10 30.64
N CYS A 278 -9.25 19.67 31.33
CA CYS A 278 -9.07 19.90 32.76
C CYS A 278 -7.58 19.94 33.11
N GLN A 279 -7.26 20.32 34.35
CA GLN A 279 -5.91 20.15 34.86
C GLN A 279 -5.69 18.70 35.30
N SER A 280 -4.46 18.20 35.14
CA SER A 280 -4.11 16.81 35.46
C SER A 280 -4.18 16.46 36.95
N ASP A 281 -4.11 17.46 37.83
CA ASP A 281 -4.32 17.31 39.28
C ASP A 281 -5.80 17.26 39.69
N GLY A 282 -6.71 17.61 38.77
CA GLY A 282 -8.16 17.43 38.92
C GLY A 282 -8.64 16.01 38.62
N LEU A 283 -7.77 15.12 38.15
CA LEU A 283 -8.11 13.72 37.89
C LEU A 283 -8.07 12.88 39.18
N PRO A 284 -8.93 11.86 39.34
CA PRO A 284 -8.96 11.00 40.54
C PRO A 284 -7.64 10.29 40.83
N GLN A 285 -6.92 9.92 39.77
CA GLN A 285 -5.58 9.39 39.87
C GLN A 285 -4.60 10.47 39.41
N SER A 286 -3.74 10.92 40.32
CA SER A 286 -2.72 11.90 40.00
C SER A 286 -1.76 11.33 38.94
N LEU A 287 -1.58 12.09 37.86
CA LEU A 287 -0.58 11.75 36.86
C LEU A 287 0.81 12.19 37.33
N THR A 288 1.87 11.51 36.87
CA THR A 288 3.24 11.81 37.28
C THR A 288 3.75 13.14 36.70
N GLY A 289 4.50 13.93 37.48
CA GLY A 289 5.07 15.21 37.02
C GLY A 289 4.30 16.43 37.53
N LYS A 290 4.51 17.59 36.90
CA LYS A 290 3.85 18.84 37.29
C LYS A 290 2.41 18.86 36.75
N PRO A 291 1.46 19.49 37.47
CA PRO A 291 0.14 19.78 36.94
C PRO A 291 0.23 20.50 35.59
N GLU A 292 -0.60 20.07 34.65
CA GLU A 292 -0.67 20.60 33.29
C GLU A 292 -2.08 20.38 32.73
N ASP A 293 -2.46 21.15 31.70
CA ASP A 293 -3.71 20.93 30.98
C ASP A 293 -3.71 19.57 30.31
N VAL A 294 -4.81 18.83 30.43
CA VAL A 294 -5.02 17.55 29.77
C VAL A 294 -6.37 17.54 29.06
N LEU A 295 -6.44 16.80 27.97
CA LEU A 295 -7.68 16.52 27.26
C LEU A 295 -8.16 15.13 27.66
N VAL A 296 -9.36 15.08 28.21
CA VAL A 296 -10.06 13.83 28.55
C VAL A 296 -11.12 13.56 27.50
N LEU A 297 -11.05 12.39 26.86
CA LEU A 297 -12.06 11.92 25.92
C LEU A 297 -13.00 10.96 26.62
N ILE A 298 -14.30 11.24 26.56
CA ILE A 298 -15.34 10.31 26.99
C ILE A 298 -16.14 9.78 25.81
N ASP A 299 -16.77 8.63 25.94
CA ASP A 299 -17.87 8.20 25.06
C ASP A 299 -19.20 8.23 25.81
N ARG A 300 -20.07 9.16 25.40
CA ARG A 300 -21.38 9.36 26.02
C ARG A 300 -22.33 8.19 25.77
N ALA A 301 -22.06 7.36 24.77
CA ALA A 301 -22.87 6.17 24.50
C ALA A 301 -22.60 5.03 25.50
N VAL A 302 -21.53 5.11 26.30
CA VAL A 302 -21.17 4.09 27.28
C VAL A 302 -21.45 4.59 28.70
N THR A 303 -22.61 4.19 29.22
CA THR A 303 -23.08 4.56 30.58
C THR A 303 -23.32 3.35 31.48
N ALA A 304 -23.03 2.14 31.00
CA ALA A 304 -23.07 0.93 31.82
C ALA A 304 -21.84 0.91 32.72
N TRP A 305 -22.04 0.65 34.02
CA TRP A 305 -20.95 0.58 34.99
C TRP A 305 -20.07 -0.66 34.77
N ASP A 306 -18.77 -0.48 34.94
CA ASP A 306 -17.77 -1.52 35.16
C ASP A 306 -16.72 -1.05 36.17
N ASP A 307 -16.06 -2.00 36.83
CA ASP A 307 -15.08 -1.74 37.89
C ASP A 307 -13.66 -1.49 37.35
N GLN A 308 -13.47 -1.37 36.04
CA GLN A 308 -12.17 -1.13 35.40
C GLN A 308 -12.05 0.26 34.75
N SER A 309 -13.10 1.09 34.87
CA SER A 309 -13.20 2.34 34.11
C SER A 309 -13.55 3.55 34.96
N TYR A 310 -13.09 4.71 34.50
CA TYR A 310 -13.53 6.00 35.02
C TYR A 310 -14.73 6.50 34.23
N PHE A 311 -15.63 7.21 34.90
CA PHE A 311 -16.83 7.78 34.31
C PHE A 311 -16.96 9.25 34.67
N LEU A 312 -17.55 10.02 33.76
CA LEU A 312 -18.02 11.37 34.05
C LEU A 312 -19.33 11.30 34.83
N VAL A 313 -19.39 11.98 35.97
CA VAL A 313 -20.57 12.03 36.85
C VAL A 313 -20.84 13.46 37.31
N GLU A 314 -22.07 13.69 37.73
CA GLU A 314 -22.51 14.95 38.33
C GLU A 314 -22.39 14.86 39.86
N GLU A 315 -21.69 15.82 40.47
CA GLU A 315 -21.54 15.96 41.91
C GLU A 315 -21.86 17.40 42.32
N GLY A 316 -23.01 17.60 42.97
CA GLY A 316 -23.55 18.95 43.17
C GLY A 316 -24.04 19.54 41.83
N GLU A 317 -23.52 20.71 41.45
CA GLU A 317 -23.82 21.38 40.18
C GLU A 317 -22.68 21.24 39.14
N GLU A 318 -21.60 20.52 39.49
CA GLU A 318 -20.41 20.39 38.68
C GLU A 318 -20.18 18.93 38.23
N LEU A 319 -19.44 18.78 37.14
CA LEU A 319 -19.03 17.51 36.61
C LEU A 319 -17.62 17.13 37.08
N THR A 320 -17.44 15.86 37.42
CA THR A 320 -16.16 15.30 37.82
C THR A 320 -15.99 13.88 37.28
N PHE A 321 -14.74 13.41 37.24
CA PHE A 321 -14.43 12.04 36.85
C PHE A 321 -14.36 11.17 38.11
N LYS A 322 -14.93 9.96 38.09
CA LYS A 322 -14.85 9.01 39.21
C LYS A 322 -14.73 7.58 38.74
N TRP A 323 -14.06 6.77 39.55
CA TRP A 323 -14.09 5.31 39.48
C TRP A 323 -14.91 4.79 40.65
N PHE A 324 -15.65 3.71 40.44
CA PHE A 324 -16.51 3.11 41.46
C PHE A 324 -16.21 1.61 41.56
N ALA A 325 -15.86 1.16 42.78
CA ALA A 325 -15.64 -0.25 43.08
C ALA A 325 -16.92 -1.09 43.02
N GLU A 326 -18.07 -0.46 43.23
CA GLU A 326 -19.40 -1.07 43.18
C GLU A 326 -20.33 -0.21 42.31
N SER A 327 -21.43 -0.80 41.82
CA SER A 327 -22.40 -0.09 40.98
C SER A 327 -22.91 1.19 41.68
N PRO A 328 -22.65 2.39 41.13
CA PRO A 328 -23.07 3.63 41.75
C PRO A 328 -24.59 3.84 41.62
N SER A 329 -25.15 4.65 42.52
CA SER A 329 -26.55 5.09 42.44
C SER A 329 -26.74 6.34 41.58
N CYS A 330 -25.67 7.07 41.28
CA CYS A 330 -25.70 8.25 40.42
C CYS A 330 -25.66 7.87 38.94
N PRO A 331 -26.24 8.69 38.05
CA PRO A 331 -26.19 8.45 36.61
C PRO A 331 -24.76 8.67 36.08
N LEU A 332 -24.29 7.73 35.26
CA LEU A 332 -23.03 7.85 34.51
C LEU A 332 -23.29 8.57 33.19
N LEU A 333 -22.52 9.61 32.88
CA LEU A 333 -22.73 10.46 31.69
C LEU A 333 -21.86 10.07 30.51
N GLY A 334 -20.87 9.19 30.72
CA GLY A 334 -19.98 8.66 29.71
C GLY A 334 -18.73 8.06 30.33
N GLN A 335 -18.18 7.05 29.68
CA GLN A 335 -16.95 6.37 30.09
C GLN A 335 -15.74 7.17 29.59
N VAL A 336 -14.72 7.36 30.44
CA VAL A 336 -13.42 7.91 30.04
C VAL A 336 -12.67 6.89 29.21
N ILE A 337 -12.27 7.27 28.01
CA ILE A 337 -11.53 6.42 27.07
C ILE A 337 -10.05 6.78 27.05
N ILE A 338 -9.73 8.08 27.04
CA ILE A 338 -8.36 8.58 26.90
C ILE A 338 -8.15 9.82 27.77
N VAL A 339 -6.95 9.91 28.34
CA VAL A 339 -6.41 11.15 28.91
C VAL A 339 -5.14 11.49 28.12
N LEU A 340 -5.12 12.65 27.47
CA LEU A 340 -4.07 13.10 26.57
C LEU A 340 -3.38 14.34 27.15
N ARG A 341 -2.05 14.25 27.29
CA ARG A 341 -1.20 15.41 27.59
C ARG A 341 -0.91 16.23 26.33
N PRO A 342 -0.58 17.52 26.46
CA PRO A 342 -0.13 18.33 25.36
C PRO A 342 1.12 17.72 24.73
N LYS A 343 1.30 17.94 23.42
CA LYS A 343 2.52 17.50 22.73
C LYS A 343 3.73 18.18 23.38
N LYS A 344 4.72 17.40 23.82
CA LYS A 344 5.98 17.95 24.31
C LYS A 344 6.77 18.51 23.13
N ILE A 345 6.94 19.83 23.10
CA ILE A 345 7.78 20.51 22.10
C ILE A 345 9.13 20.76 22.75
N PHE A 346 10.18 20.13 22.21
CA PHE A 346 11.55 20.28 22.71
C PHE A 346 12.27 21.47 22.06
N ASP A 347 11.92 21.80 20.80
CA ASP A 347 12.38 22.97 20.06
C ASP A 347 11.32 23.35 19.01
N GLU A 348 10.76 24.57 19.11
CA GLU A 348 9.71 25.06 18.20
C GLU A 348 10.26 25.39 16.80
N ASN A 349 11.53 25.75 16.69
CA ASN A 349 12.13 26.22 15.42
C ASN A 349 12.55 25.07 14.50
N ASN A 350 12.90 23.91 15.07
CA ASN A 350 13.38 22.75 14.32
C ASN A 350 12.28 22.06 13.48
N LEU A 351 11.00 22.32 13.77
CA LEU A 351 9.86 21.78 12.99
C LEU A 351 9.70 22.39 11.59
N LEU A 352 10.29 23.56 11.33
CA LEU A 352 10.17 24.31 10.08
C LEU A 352 11.48 24.34 9.26
N GLU A 353 12.61 23.95 9.84
CA GLU A 353 13.92 23.99 9.21
C GLU A 353 14.52 22.57 9.08
N PRO A 354 14.33 21.88 7.94
CA PRO A 354 14.70 20.47 7.78
C PRO A 354 16.22 20.17 7.77
N TRP A 355 17.09 21.13 8.11
CA TRP A 355 18.55 21.04 7.93
C TRP A 355 19.39 21.36 9.17
N GLN A 356 18.80 21.46 10.37
CA GLN A 356 19.62 21.40 11.59
C GLN A 356 19.87 19.93 11.94
N MET A 357 21.01 19.42 11.47
CA MET A 357 21.57 18.18 12.00
C MET A 357 22.09 18.49 13.41
N ASP A 358 21.73 17.66 14.39
CA ASP A 358 22.35 17.69 15.72
C ASP A 358 23.87 17.47 15.55
N ASP A 359 24.68 18.46 15.93
CA ASP A 359 26.15 18.37 15.98
C ASP A 359 26.63 17.38 17.06
#